data_AF-A0A7W1JBL4-F1
#
_entry.id   AF-A0A7W1JBL4-F1
#
_cell.length_a   1.000
_cell.length_b   1.000
_cell.length_c   1.000
_cell.angle_alpha   90.00
_cell.angle_beta   90.00
_cell.angle_gamma   90.00
#
_symmetry.space_group_name_H-M   'P 1'
#
loop_
_entity.id
_entity.type
_entity.pdbx_description
1 polymer ?
#
loop_
_entity_poly.entity_id
_entity_poly.type
_entity_poly.pdbx_seq_one_letter_code
_entity_poly.pdbx_strand_id
1 'polypeptide(L)'
;MTINNLLESPTWKHFQAEAGKRHRDPVEMVAGYINECLEVWADEALDDEVNAETRSSGYTEDDAVEVVHQYRREKRGERAAS
;
A
#
# COMPACT_ATOMS: atom_id res chain seq x y z
N MET A 1 -24.03 -17.69 1.55
CA MET A 1 -23.65 -17.81 2.97
C MET A 1 -24.28 -16.64 3.70
N THR A 2 -25.05 -16.85 4.77
CA THR A 2 -25.68 -15.76 5.55
C THR A 2 -24.82 -15.43 6.77
N ILE A 3 -24.92 -14.20 7.28
CA ILE A 3 -24.17 -13.73 8.47
C ILE A 3 -24.45 -14.64 9.67
N ASN A 4 -25.70 -15.08 9.85
CA ASN A 4 -26.08 -15.99 10.94
C ASN A 4 -25.34 -17.33 10.86
N ASN A 5 -25.17 -17.89 9.65
CA ASN A 5 -24.41 -19.14 9.48
C ASN A 5 -22.92 -18.97 9.77
N LEU A 6 -22.37 -17.77 9.57
CA LEU A 6 -20.97 -17.45 9.90
C LEU A 6 -20.77 -17.31 11.41
N LEU A 7 -21.65 -16.59 12.10
CA LEU A 7 -21.60 -16.41 13.55
C LEU A 7 -21.85 -17.72 14.31
N GLU A 8 -22.62 -18.63 13.75
CA GLU A 8 -22.83 -19.96 14.33
C GLU A 8 -21.73 -20.96 13.96
N SER A 9 -20.82 -20.58 13.06
CA SER A 9 -19.79 -21.48 12.57
C SER A 9 -18.82 -21.92 13.68
N PRO A 10 -18.32 -23.17 13.63
CA PRO A 10 -17.30 -23.64 14.57
C PRO A 10 -16.04 -22.77 14.58
N THR A 11 -15.64 -22.25 13.42
CA THR A 11 -14.49 -21.37 13.26
C THR A 11 -14.68 -20.05 14.02
N TRP A 12 -15.84 -19.42 13.90
CA TRP A 12 -16.14 -18.19 14.65
C TRP A 12 -16.14 -18.43 16.16
N LYS A 13 -16.76 -19.52 16.62
CA LYS A 13 -16.77 -19.87 18.06
C LYS A 13 -15.37 -20.13 18.61
N HIS A 14 -14.51 -20.80 17.84
CA HIS A 14 -13.12 -21.02 18.23
C HIS A 14 -12.35 -19.70 18.32
N PHE A 15 -12.53 -18.83 17.34
CA PHE A 15 -11.93 -17.50 17.32
C PHE A 15 -12.40 -16.64 18.51
N GLN A 16 -13.70 -16.62 18.80
CA GLN A 16 -14.26 -15.94 19.98
C GLN A 16 -13.65 -16.45 21.29
N ALA A 17 -13.47 -17.78 21.42
CA ALA A 17 -12.85 -18.37 22.61
C ALA A 17 -11.39 -17.92 22.76
N GLU A 18 -10.61 -17.89 21.68
CA GLU A 18 -9.23 -17.41 21.70
C GLU A 18 -9.11 -15.90 21.95
N ALA A 19 -10.02 -15.09 21.37
CA ALA A 19 -10.10 -13.65 21.66
C ALA A 19 -10.43 -13.39 23.14
N GLY A 20 -11.37 -14.17 23.69
CA GLY A 20 -11.75 -14.12 25.10
C GLY A 20 -10.59 -14.45 26.05
N LYS A 21 -9.76 -15.45 25.72
CA LYS A 21 -8.53 -15.75 26.49
C LYS A 21 -7.54 -14.59 26.53
N ARG A 22 -7.58 -13.71 25.53
CA ARG A 22 -6.72 -12.53 25.41
C ARG A 22 -7.40 -11.25 25.91
N HIS A 23 -8.61 -11.34 26.47
CA HIS A 23 -9.43 -10.20 26.88
C HIS A 23 -9.64 -9.16 25.77
N ARG A 24 -9.76 -9.61 24.53
CA ARG A 24 -10.02 -8.74 23.37
C ARG A 24 -11.40 -9.02 22.80
N ASP A 25 -12.01 -7.99 22.24
CA ASP A 25 -13.26 -8.14 21.52
C ASP A 25 -13.00 -8.76 20.13
N PRO A 26 -13.61 -9.92 19.80
CA PRO A 26 -13.38 -10.60 18.54
C PRO A 26 -13.87 -9.81 17.33
N VAL A 27 -14.91 -8.99 17.47
CA VAL A 27 -15.41 -8.16 16.36
C VAL A 27 -14.42 -7.04 16.07
N GLU A 28 -13.90 -6.37 17.10
CA GLU A 28 -12.85 -5.36 16.95
C GLU A 28 -11.58 -5.94 16.32
N MET A 29 -11.18 -7.15 16.70
CA MET A 29 -10.01 -7.82 16.09
C MET A 29 -10.20 -8.07 14.59
N VAL A 30 -11.39 -8.50 14.18
CA VAL A 30 -11.71 -8.75 12.77
C VAL A 30 -11.81 -7.44 12.00
N ALA A 31 -12.43 -6.41 12.59
CA ALA A 31 -12.51 -5.09 11.98
C ALA A 31 -11.11 -4.49 11.76
N GLY A 32 -10.22 -4.61 12.76
CA GLY A 32 -8.82 -4.20 12.64
C GLY A 32 -8.08 -4.93 11.54
N TYR A 33 -8.22 -6.26 11.47
CA TYR A 33 -7.63 -7.06 10.41
C TYR A 33 -8.15 -6.69 9.01
N ILE A 34 -9.46 -6.48 8.87
CA ILE A 34 -10.05 -6.05 7.59
C ILE A 34 -9.49 -4.70 7.17
N ASN A 35 -9.36 -3.74 8.09
CA ASN A 35 -8.77 -2.45 7.78
C ASN A 35 -7.32 -2.59 7.30
N GLU A 36 -6.51 -3.40 7.98
CA GLU A 36 -5.13 -3.68 7.55
C GLU A 36 -5.09 -4.29 6.14
N CYS A 37 -5.97 -5.24 5.83
CA CYS A 37 -6.07 -5.79 4.48
C CYS A 37 -6.46 -4.72 3.43
N LEU A 38 -7.38 -3.82 3.77
CA LEU A 38 -7.80 -2.74 2.87
C LEU A 38 -6.65 -1.75 2.61
N GLU A 39 -5.86 -1.43 3.63
CA GLU A 39 -4.66 -0.60 3.49
C GLU A 39 -3.64 -1.26 2.57
N VAL A 40 -3.34 -2.55 2.78
CA VAL A 40 -2.41 -3.30 1.92
C VAL A 40 -2.89 -3.36 0.47
N TRP A 41 -4.17 -3.63 0.23
CA TRP A 41 -4.71 -3.67 -1.13
C TRP A 41 -4.71 -2.30 -1.80
N ALA A 42 -4.87 -1.22 -1.04
CA ALA A 42 -4.76 0.13 -1.57
C ALA A 42 -3.32 0.44 -2.00
N ASP A 43 -2.33 0.04 -1.18
CA ASP A 43 -0.91 0.18 -1.52
C ASP A 43 -0.54 -0.65 -2.75
N GLU A 44 -0.99 -1.91 -2.83
CA GLU A 44 -0.76 -2.77 -4.00
C GLU A 44 -1.36 -2.18 -5.28
N ALA A 45 -2.56 -1.60 -5.20
CA ALA A 45 -3.19 -0.93 -6.33
C ALA A 45 -2.40 0.31 -6.79
N LEU A 46 -1.87 1.09 -5.84
CA LEU A 46 -1.00 2.23 -6.15
C LEU A 46 0.30 1.78 -6.82
N ASP A 47 0.92 0.71 -6.33
CA ASP A 47 2.12 0.14 -6.94
C ASP A 47 1.85 -0.34 -8.37
N ASP A 48 0.71 -0.97 -8.63
CA ASP A 48 0.30 -1.39 -9.97
C ASP A 48 0.10 -0.20 -10.92
N GLU A 49 -0.51 0.89 -10.44
CA GLU A 49 -0.67 2.14 -11.20
C GLU A 49 0.68 2.76 -11.56
N VAL A 50 1.58 2.90 -10.57
CA VAL A 50 2.94 3.43 -10.79
C VAL A 50 3.72 2.55 -11.77
N ASN A 51 3.62 1.23 -11.63
CA ASN A 51 4.27 0.29 -12.54
C ASN A 51 3.72 0.39 -13.96
N ALA A 52 2.41 0.54 -14.12
CA ALA A 52 1.77 0.73 -15.41
C ALA A 52 2.20 2.04 -16.07
N GLU A 53 2.23 3.14 -15.30
CA GLU A 53 2.66 4.45 -15.79
C GLU A 53 4.15 4.44 -16.19
N THR A 54 5.01 3.84 -15.37
CA THR A 54 6.44 3.66 -15.67
C THR A 54 6.64 2.86 -16.96
N ARG A 55 5.92 1.75 -17.14
CA ARG A 55 5.98 0.95 -18.37
C ARG A 55 5.48 1.71 -19.60
N SER A 56 4.50 2.59 -19.44
CA SER A 56 3.89 3.33 -20.55
C SER A 56 4.65 4.61 -20.94
N SER A 57 5.31 5.26 -19.99
CA SER A 57 5.97 6.55 -20.20
C SER A 57 7.29 6.43 -20.96
N GLY A 58 7.90 5.24 -20.97
CA GLY A 58 9.25 5.01 -21.52
C GLY A 58 10.35 5.78 -20.80
N TYR A 59 10.00 6.51 -19.73
CA TYR A 59 10.91 7.27 -18.88
C TYR A 59 11.45 6.33 -17.81
N THR A 60 12.75 6.11 -17.86
CA THR A 60 13.49 5.32 -16.88
C THR A 60 14.02 6.21 -15.77
N GLU A 61 14.47 5.60 -14.67
CA GLU A 61 15.17 6.31 -13.61
C GLU A 61 16.42 7.05 -14.14
N ASP A 62 17.10 6.46 -15.12
CA ASP A 62 18.26 7.08 -15.79
C ASP A 62 17.86 8.37 -16.53
N ASP A 63 16.68 8.42 -17.15
CA ASP A 63 16.19 9.63 -17.81
C ASP A 63 15.88 10.74 -16.81
N ALA A 64 15.32 10.40 -15.64
CA ALA A 64 15.09 11.35 -14.55
C ALA A 64 16.41 11.91 -13.99
N VAL A 65 17.44 11.06 -13.85
CA VAL A 65 18.78 11.45 -13.44
C VAL A 65 19.44 12.36 -14.48
N GLU A 66 19.26 12.06 -15.77
CA GLU A 66 19.82 12.86 -16.86
C GLU A 66 19.23 14.28 -16.89
N VAL A 67 17.92 14.43 -16.66
CA VAL A 67 17.26 15.74 -16.52
C VAL A 67 17.87 16.57 -15.37
N VAL A 68 18.15 15.94 -14.22
CA VAL A 68 18.80 16.63 -13.09
C VAL A 68 20.23 17.03 -13.42
N HIS A 69 20.98 16.18 -14.13
CA HIS A 69 22.34 16.50 -14.55
C HIS A 69 22.38 17.64 -15.58
N GLN A 70 21.41 17.66 -16.51
CA GLN A 70 21.24 18.74 -17.49
C GLN A 70 20.98 20.06 -16.78
N TYR A 71 20.01 20.09 -15.87
CA TYR A 71 19.68 21.29 -15.08
C TYR A 71 20.87 21.82 -14.26
N ARG A 72 21.64 20.92 -13.63
CA ARG A 72 22.85 21.30 -12.88
C ARG A 72 23.94 21.87 -13.78
N ARG A 73 24.09 21.37 -15.01
CA ARG A 73 25.04 21.91 -16.00
C ARG A 73 24.63 23.32 -16.43
N GLU A 74 23.35 23.52 -16.77
CA GLU A 74 22.80 24.83 -17.15
C GLU A 74 22.97 25.86 -16.03
N LYS A 75 22.59 25.54 -14.78
CA LYS A 75 22.77 26.43 -13.63
C LYS A 75 24.23 26.77 -13.30
N ARG A 76 25.17 25.86 -13.57
CA ARG A 76 26.61 26.14 -13.41
C ARG A 76 27.16 27.01 -14.54
N GLY A 77 26.69 26.81 -15.76
CA GLY A 77 27.04 27.65 -16.92
C GLY A 77 26.55 29.09 -16.76
N GLU A 78 25.31 29.29 -16.30
CA GLU A 78 24.74 30.61 -15.98
C GLU A 78 25.56 31.37 -14.93
N ARG A 79 26.07 30.65 -13.92
CA ARG A 79 26.91 31.23 -12.86
C ARG A 79 28.34 31.55 -13.30
N ALA A 80 28.86 30.86 -14.31
CA ALA A 80 30.20 31.12 -14.86
C ALA A 80 30.20 32.25 -15.91
N ALA A 81 29.01 32.60 -16.44
CA ALA A 81 28.80 33.68 -17.40
C ALA A 81 28.35 35.01 -16.77
N SER A 82 28.13 35.05 -15.45
CA SER A 82 27.90 36.27 -14.64
C SER A 82 29.18 36.69 -13.94
#